data_AF-A0A948XF10-F1
#
_entry.id   AF-A0A948XF10-F1
#
_cell.length_a   1.000
_cell.length_b   1.000
_cell.length_c   1.000
_cell.angle_alpha   90.00
_cell.angle_beta   90.00
_cell.angle_gamma   90.00
#
_symmetry.space_group_name_H-M   'P 1'
#
loop_
_entity.id
_entity.type
_entity.pdbx_description
1 polymer ?
#
loop_
_entity_poly.entity_id
_entity_poly.type
_entity_poly.pdbx_seq_one_letter_code
_entity_poly.pdbx_strand_id
1 'polypeptide(L)'
;AKRYFSKSGCPAYGIASDYLKGAAIRQEYLETAIRWISGGKIEDYMSKHQREPNANELWLYFQNVISWARVAFPNYRKEMRGVEFGPLYNEFKNEKIDSRKIEKEIKELMQDEDVTKKSGIYPYVLTKNEKFLNIRAFTDKMKREAYERQKGICKKCKEHFEIEEMEADHIKPWYEGGKTTAKNCQMLCKQDNRTKSGK
;
A
#
# COMPACT_ATOMS: atom_id res chain seq x y z
N ALA A 1 27.81 0.08 -10.08
CA ALA A 1 26.36 0.02 -10.43
C ALA A 1 26.09 -0.71 -11.74
N LYS A 2 26.70 -0.31 -12.88
CA LYS A 2 26.37 -0.86 -14.22
C LYS A 2 26.41 -2.39 -14.31
N ARG A 3 27.37 -3.06 -13.66
CA ARG A 3 27.48 -4.53 -13.61
C ARG A 3 26.21 -5.22 -13.06
N TYR A 4 25.62 -4.66 -12.00
CA TYR A 4 24.51 -5.28 -11.28
C TYR A 4 23.14 -4.93 -11.86
N PHE A 5 23.01 -3.70 -12.38
CA PHE A 5 21.71 -3.15 -12.77
C PHE A 5 21.60 -2.84 -14.26
N SER A 6 22.70 -2.47 -14.94
CA SER A 6 22.66 -1.83 -16.27
C SER A 6 23.21 -2.73 -17.39
N LYS A 7 22.77 -3.99 -17.45
CA LYS A 7 23.01 -4.93 -18.58
C LYS A 7 21.78 -5.79 -18.83
N SER A 8 21.63 -6.33 -20.04
CA SER A 8 20.56 -7.29 -20.34
C SER A 8 20.78 -8.56 -19.52
N GLY A 9 19.73 -9.07 -18.86
CA GLY A 9 19.86 -10.21 -17.94
C GLY A 9 20.77 -9.94 -16.74
N CYS A 10 20.87 -8.68 -16.28
CA CYS A 10 21.70 -8.34 -15.13
C CYS A 10 21.25 -9.08 -13.85
N PRO A 11 22.14 -9.23 -12.86
CA PRO A 11 21.80 -9.90 -11.60
C PRO A 11 20.53 -9.35 -10.92
N ALA A 12 20.31 -8.03 -10.97
CA ALA A 12 19.12 -7.41 -10.39
C ALA A 12 17.83 -7.89 -11.08
N TYR A 13 17.83 -8.04 -12.40
CA TYR A 13 16.71 -8.59 -13.14
C TYR A 13 16.44 -10.04 -12.74
N GLY A 14 17.48 -10.88 -12.67
CA GLY A 14 17.35 -12.30 -12.34
C GLY A 14 16.74 -12.56 -10.95
N ILE A 15 16.90 -11.66 -9.98
CA ILE A 15 16.33 -11.84 -8.64
C ILE A 15 15.02 -11.09 -8.40
N ALA A 16 14.74 -10.01 -9.15
CA ALA A 16 13.64 -9.10 -8.85
C ALA A 16 12.63 -8.90 -9.98
N SER A 17 12.75 -9.61 -11.11
CA SER A 17 11.86 -9.48 -12.27
C SER A 17 10.37 -9.64 -11.95
N ASP A 18 10.05 -10.45 -10.94
CA ASP A 18 8.67 -10.66 -10.50
C ASP A 18 8.15 -9.57 -9.56
N TYR A 19 9.05 -8.84 -8.91
CA TYR A 19 8.75 -7.87 -7.86
C TYR A 19 8.72 -6.43 -8.36
N LEU A 20 9.48 -6.11 -9.40
CA LEU A 20 9.58 -4.75 -9.94
C LEU A 20 8.72 -4.57 -11.20
N LYS A 21 8.17 -3.37 -11.38
CA LYS A 21 7.57 -2.93 -12.65
C LYS A 21 8.68 -2.41 -13.56
N GLY A 22 8.55 -2.65 -14.86
CA GLY A 22 9.50 -2.17 -15.88
C GLY A 22 9.76 -3.18 -16.98
N ALA A 23 9.72 -2.73 -18.23
CA ALA A 23 10.10 -3.53 -19.41
C ALA A 23 11.52 -3.17 -19.81
N ALA A 24 12.53 -3.95 -19.43
CA ALA A 24 13.91 -3.90 -19.94
C ALA A 24 14.61 -2.52 -20.13
N ILE A 25 14.09 -1.41 -19.58
CA ILE A 25 14.79 -0.14 -19.48
C ILE A 25 15.62 -0.23 -18.20
N ARG A 26 16.81 -0.79 -18.40
CA ARG A 26 17.83 -1.22 -17.43
C ARG A 26 18.30 -0.15 -16.41
N GLN A 27 17.76 1.07 -16.46
CA GLN A 27 18.01 2.10 -15.44
C GLN A 27 16.94 2.15 -14.35
N GLU A 28 15.72 1.65 -14.60
CA GLU A 28 14.62 1.71 -13.62
C GLU A 28 14.92 0.92 -12.34
N TYR A 29 15.63 -0.21 -12.44
CA TYR A 29 16.01 -1.02 -11.28
C TYR A 29 17.10 -0.33 -10.46
N LEU A 30 18.05 0.32 -11.14
CA LEU A 30 19.10 1.10 -10.48
C LEU A 30 18.47 2.30 -9.77
N GLU A 31 17.62 3.04 -10.46
CA GLU A 31 16.90 4.18 -9.93
C GLU A 31 16.03 3.78 -8.74
N THR A 32 15.29 2.66 -8.84
CA THR A 32 14.47 2.14 -7.74
C THR A 32 15.34 1.77 -6.53
N ALA A 33 16.45 1.06 -6.74
CA ALA A 33 17.36 0.71 -5.65
C ALA A 33 17.95 1.95 -4.97
N ILE A 34 18.38 2.96 -5.75
CA ILE A 34 18.89 4.23 -5.22
C ILE A 34 17.79 4.98 -4.49
N ARG A 35 16.59 5.07 -5.07
CA ARG A 35 15.42 5.70 -4.45
C ARG A 35 15.10 5.07 -3.11
N TRP A 36 15.14 3.74 -3.03
CA TRP A 36 14.88 3.01 -1.80
C TRP A 36 15.96 3.25 -0.72
N ILE A 37 17.25 3.13 -1.06
CA ILE A 37 18.32 3.28 -0.05
C ILE A 37 18.46 4.74 0.42
N SER A 38 18.15 5.70 -0.45
CA SER A 38 18.28 7.14 -0.16
C SER A 38 17.01 7.78 0.41
N GLY A 39 15.91 7.03 0.53
CA GLY A 39 14.61 7.60 0.91
C GLY A 39 14.10 8.64 -0.08
N GLY A 40 14.37 8.47 -1.38
CA GLY A 40 13.96 9.39 -2.45
C GLY A 40 15.00 10.42 -2.88
N LYS A 41 16.12 10.56 -2.15
CA LYS A 41 17.18 11.54 -2.44
C LYS A 41 18.22 11.00 -3.43
N ILE A 42 17.78 10.73 -4.66
CA ILE A 42 18.60 10.08 -5.68
C ILE A 42 19.85 10.90 -6.03
N GLU A 43 19.71 12.21 -6.28
CA GLU A 43 20.82 13.08 -6.67
C GLU A 43 21.90 13.19 -5.58
N ASP A 44 21.48 13.39 -4.33
CA ASP A 44 22.38 13.42 -3.16
C ASP A 44 23.16 12.12 -3.03
N TYR A 45 22.48 10.98 -3.18
CA TYR A 45 23.09 9.67 -3.12
C TYR A 45 24.12 9.51 -4.24
N MET A 46 23.76 9.82 -5.48
CA MET A 46 24.68 9.72 -6.61
C MET A 46 25.90 10.63 -6.44
N SER A 47 25.71 11.88 -6.01
CA SER A 47 26.80 12.84 -5.79
C SER A 47 27.82 12.35 -4.75
N LYS A 48 27.34 11.75 -3.65
CA LYS A 48 28.19 11.20 -2.59
C LYS A 48 28.96 9.95 -3.03
N HIS A 49 28.33 9.09 -3.82
CA HIS A 49 28.89 7.76 -4.17
C HIS A 49 29.51 7.73 -5.57
N GLN A 50 29.54 8.84 -6.32
CA GLN A 50 30.04 8.89 -7.71
C GLN A 50 31.51 8.48 -7.86
N ARG A 51 32.32 8.65 -6.80
CA ARG A 51 33.75 8.32 -6.78
C ARG A 51 34.04 6.95 -6.18
N GLU A 52 33.02 6.21 -5.75
CA GLU A 52 33.24 4.89 -5.18
C GLU A 52 33.68 3.88 -6.25
N PRO A 53 34.66 3.01 -5.94
CA PRO A 53 35.22 2.09 -6.92
C PRO A 53 34.24 0.97 -7.31
N ASN A 54 33.22 0.71 -6.49
CA ASN A 54 32.21 -0.31 -6.73
C ASN A 54 30.85 0.15 -6.18
N ALA A 55 29.80 -0.65 -6.34
CA ALA A 55 28.47 -0.37 -5.79
C ALA A 55 27.99 -1.52 -4.92
N ASN A 56 28.90 -2.09 -4.12
CA ASN A 56 28.62 -3.27 -3.33
C ASN A 56 27.57 -2.99 -2.25
N GLU A 57 27.60 -1.82 -1.63
CA GLU A 57 26.59 -1.42 -0.63
C GLU A 57 25.19 -1.39 -1.25
N LEU A 58 25.01 -0.65 -2.34
CA LEU A 58 23.75 -0.57 -3.06
C LEU A 58 23.25 -1.95 -3.52
N TRP A 59 24.17 -2.78 -4.01
CA TRP A 59 23.85 -4.13 -4.45
C TRP A 59 23.42 -5.04 -3.29
N LEU A 60 24.17 -5.05 -2.20
CA LEU A 60 23.85 -5.82 -1.00
C LEU A 60 22.52 -5.37 -0.39
N TYR A 61 22.29 -4.06 -0.30
CA TYR A 61 21.03 -3.48 0.13
C TYR A 61 19.87 -4.01 -0.73
N PHE A 62 19.98 -3.93 -2.06
CA PHE A 62 18.94 -4.40 -2.96
C PHE A 62 18.67 -5.89 -2.81
N GLN A 63 19.72 -6.72 -2.70
CA GLN A 63 19.58 -8.15 -2.44
C GLN A 63 18.85 -8.42 -1.12
N ASN A 64 19.19 -7.68 -0.06
CA ASN A 64 18.55 -7.84 1.25
C ASN A 64 17.07 -7.47 1.21
N VAL A 65 16.69 -6.39 0.52
CA VAL A 65 15.28 -6.01 0.33
C VAL A 65 14.48 -7.14 -0.32
N ILE A 66 14.99 -7.69 -1.43
CA ILE A 66 14.29 -8.74 -2.18
C ILE A 66 14.27 -10.07 -1.40
N SER A 67 15.37 -10.41 -0.73
CA SER A 67 15.46 -11.60 0.13
C SER A 67 14.46 -11.51 1.28
N TRP A 68 14.43 -10.38 1.99
CA TRP A 68 13.47 -10.12 3.06
C TRP A 68 12.03 -10.20 2.56
N ALA A 69 11.71 -9.61 1.41
CA ALA A 69 10.37 -9.69 0.84
C ALA A 69 9.94 -11.15 0.57
N ARG A 70 10.83 -12.00 0.07
CA ARG A 70 10.57 -13.43 -0.15
C ARG A 70 10.36 -14.21 1.16
N VAL A 71 11.07 -13.84 2.23
CA VAL A 71 10.95 -14.49 3.55
C VAL A 71 9.67 -14.04 4.26
N ALA A 72 9.37 -12.74 4.23
CA ALA A 72 8.16 -12.17 4.83
C ALA A 72 6.90 -12.61 4.08
N PHE A 73 6.97 -12.75 2.76
CA PHE A 73 5.85 -13.09 1.87
C PHE A 73 6.18 -14.29 0.98
N PRO A 74 6.18 -15.52 1.53
CA PRO A 74 6.68 -16.71 0.83
C PRO A 74 5.83 -17.13 -0.38
N ASN A 75 4.55 -16.76 -0.40
CA ASN A 75 3.63 -17.11 -1.48
C ASN A 75 3.52 -15.96 -2.47
N TYR A 76 4.30 -16.06 -3.55
CA TYR A 76 4.26 -15.07 -4.61
C TYR A 76 2.88 -14.96 -5.25
N ARG A 77 2.44 -13.72 -5.51
CA ARG A 77 1.27 -13.39 -6.32
C ARG A 77 1.62 -12.22 -7.23
N LYS A 78 0.96 -12.13 -8.40
CA LYS A 78 1.21 -11.05 -9.38
C LYS A 78 1.00 -9.64 -8.78
N GLU A 79 0.16 -9.51 -7.76
CA GLU A 79 -0.14 -8.27 -7.03
C GLU A 79 1.08 -7.74 -6.25
N MET A 80 2.09 -8.57 -6.00
CA MET A 80 3.36 -8.14 -5.39
C MET A 80 4.19 -7.29 -6.37
N ARG A 81 3.93 -7.40 -7.68
CA ARG A 81 4.69 -6.67 -8.69
C ARG A 81 4.44 -5.17 -8.58
N GLY A 82 5.52 -4.43 -8.32
CA GLY A 82 5.52 -2.98 -8.14
C GLY A 82 5.05 -2.52 -6.76
N VAL A 83 5.07 -3.40 -5.76
CA VAL A 83 5.03 -2.99 -4.36
C VAL A 83 6.39 -2.37 -4.00
N GLU A 84 6.37 -1.23 -3.30
CA GLU A 84 7.58 -0.54 -2.85
C GLU A 84 8.18 -1.26 -1.63
N PHE A 85 8.80 -2.42 -1.86
CA PHE A 85 9.38 -3.24 -0.78
C PHE A 85 10.59 -2.59 -0.10
N GLY A 86 11.29 -1.64 -0.74
CA GLY A 86 12.42 -0.94 -0.12
C GLY A 86 12.03 -0.16 1.13
N PRO A 87 11.06 0.77 1.08
CA PRO A 87 10.53 1.44 2.26
C PRO A 87 10.05 0.47 3.35
N LEU A 88 9.31 -0.59 2.97
CA LEU A 88 8.86 -1.60 3.92
C LEU A 88 10.02 -2.34 4.58
N TYR A 89 11.04 -2.72 3.82
CA TYR A 89 12.25 -3.32 4.37
C TYR A 89 12.95 -2.35 5.34
N ASN A 90 13.08 -1.08 4.98
CA ASN A 90 13.76 -0.10 5.83
C ASN A 90 13.08 0.08 7.19
N GLU A 91 11.76 0.04 7.20
CA GLU A 91 10.94 0.16 8.42
C GLU A 91 10.90 -1.16 9.21
N PHE A 92 10.68 -2.30 8.55
CA PHE A 92 10.31 -3.57 9.20
C PHE A 92 11.43 -4.64 9.25
N LYS A 93 12.63 -4.42 8.66
CA LYS A 93 13.70 -5.44 8.60
C LYS A 93 14.16 -5.99 9.95
N ASN A 94 13.98 -5.22 11.02
CA ASN A 94 14.38 -5.60 12.38
C ASN A 94 13.21 -6.18 13.20
N GLU A 95 12.01 -6.21 12.64
CA GLU A 95 10.83 -6.73 13.32
C GLU A 95 10.69 -8.25 13.13
N LYS A 96 10.10 -8.91 14.12
CA LYS A 96 9.78 -10.34 14.05
C LYS A 96 8.49 -10.53 13.27
N ILE A 97 8.62 -10.81 11.99
CA ILE A 97 7.48 -11.09 11.11
C ILE A 97 7.09 -12.57 11.19
N ASP A 98 5.86 -12.85 11.62
CA ASP A 98 5.25 -14.17 11.48
C ASP A 98 4.63 -14.30 10.08
N SER A 99 5.42 -14.84 9.13
CA SER A 99 5.00 -15.01 7.75
C SER A 99 3.75 -15.88 7.60
N ARG A 100 3.46 -16.79 8.54
CA ARG A 100 2.24 -17.63 8.49
C ARG A 100 1.01 -16.82 8.86
N LYS A 101 1.11 -16.01 9.91
CA LYS A 101 0.03 -15.10 10.32
C LYS A 101 -0.28 -14.09 9.23
N ILE A 102 0.75 -13.45 8.66
CA ILE A 102 0.57 -12.49 7.58
C ILE A 102 -0.03 -13.15 6.33
N GLU A 103 0.44 -14.33 5.93
CA GLU A 103 -0.11 -15.03 4.76
C GLU A 103 -1.60 -15.39 4.93
N LYS A 104 -2.03 -15.74 6.15
CA LYS A 104 -3.46 -15.96 6.44
C LYS A 104 -4.26 -14.68 6.20
N GLU A 105 -3.80 -13.57 6.74
CA GLU A 105 -4.43 -12.25 6.58
C GLU A 105 -4.47 -11.83 5.10
N ILE A 106 -3.38 -12.03 4.35
CA ILE A 106 -3.34 -11.76 2.91
C ILE A 106 -4.43 -12.56 2.17
N LYS A 107 -4.59 -13.85 2.46
CA LYS A 107 -5.63 -14.68 1.81
C LYS A 107 -7.04 -14.16 2.07
N GLU A 108 -7.32 -13.73 3.29
CA GLU A 108 -8.63 -13.16 3.65
C GLU A 108 -8.87 -11.85 2.89
N LEU A 109 -7.88 -10.96 2.88
CA LEU A 109 -7.94 -9.66 2.17
C LEU A 109 -8.01 -9.81 0.64
N MET A 110 -7.39 -10.84 0.08
CA MET A 110 -7.47 -11.14 -1.34
C MET A 110 -8.88 -11.54 -1.76
N GLN A 111 -9.64 -12.21 -0.90
CA GLN A 111 -11.03 -12.59 -1.14
C GLN A 111 -12.03 -11.45 -0.87
N ASP A 112 -11.63 -10.43 -0.11
CA ASP A 112 -12.53 -9.32 0.22
C ASP A 112 -12.76 -8.39 -0.97
N GLU A 113 -13.99 -8.37 -1.49
CA GLU A 113 -14.41 -7.49 -2.59
C GLU A 113 -14.36 -6.00 -2.23
N ASP A 114 -14.41 -5.65 -0.94
CA ASP A 114 -14.27 -4.27 -0.51
C ASP A 114 -12.82 -3.77 -0.65
N VAL A 115 -11.82 -4.66 -0.73
CA VAL A 115 -10.43 -4.26 -0.98
C VAL A 115 -10.20 -4.10 -2.49
N THR A 116 -10.17 -2.87 -2.98
CA THR A 116 -10.01 -2.62 -4.42
C THR A 116 -8.54 -2.58 -4.87
N LYS A 117 -7.60 -2.21 -3.99
CA LYS A 117 -6.17 -2.18 -4.29
C LYS A 117 -5.44 -3.37 -3.68
N LYS A 118 -5.46 -4.51 -4.39
CA LYS A 118 -4.86 -5.77 -3.91
C LYS A 118 -3.34 -5.71 -3.69
N SER A 119 -2.60 -4.91 -4.45
CA SER A 119 -1.17 -4.67 -4.18
C SER A 119 -0.92 -3.90 -2.88
N GLY A 120 -1.92 -3.17 -2.38
CA GLY A 120 -1.87 -2.48 -1.10
C GLY A 120 -2.00 -3.39 0.12
N ILE A 121 -2.34 -4.67 -0.08
CA ILE A 121 -2.44 -5.64 1.01
C ILE A 121 -1.07 -5.84 1.69
N TYR A 122 0.01 -5.92 0.93
CA TYR A 122 1.37 -6.16 1.47
C TYR A 122 1.87 -5.06 2.43
N PRO A 123 1.76 -3.75 2.10
CA PRO A 123 2.06 -2.71 3.09
C PRO A 123 1.01 -2.66 4.22
N TYR A 124 -0.27 -2.96 3.96
CA TYR A 124 -1.30 -2.96 5.00
C TYR A 124 -1.04 -4.00 6.10
N VAL A 125 -0.70 -5.25 5.74
CA VAL A 125 -0.52 -6.30 6.75
C VAL A 125 0.64 -6.02 7.71
N LEU A 126 1.59 -5.17 7.32
CA LEU A 126 2.68 -4.67 8.17
C LEU A 126 2.29 -3.41 8.96
N THR A 127 1.76 -2.39 8.29
CA THR A 127 1.51 -1.06 8.87
C THR A 127 0.15 -0.90 9.56
N LYS A 128 -0.80 -1.78 9.24
CA LYS A 128 -2.23 -1.69 9.57
C LYS A 128 -2.93 -0.42 9.08
N ASN A 129 -2.34 0.29 8.10
CA ASN A 129 -2.89 1.52 7.55
C ASN A 129 -3.83 1.24 6.36
N GLU A 130 -5.14 1.39 6.57
CA GLU A 130 -6.18 1.09 5.57
C GLU A 130 -6.06 1.91 4.28
N LYS A 131 -5.36 3.05 4.30
CA LYS A 131 -5.12 3.88 3.09
C LYS A 131 -4.44 3.10 1.96
N PHE A 132 -3.71 2.03 2.29
CA PHE A 132 -3.13 1.16 1.29
C PHE A 132 -4.16 0.31 0.54
N LEU A 133 -5.26 -0.09 1.19
CA LEU A 133 -6.23 -1.05 0.65
C LEU A 133 -7.20 -0.45 -0.38
N ASN A 134 -7.40 0.87 -0.34
CA ASN A 134 -8.41 1.59 -1.12
C ASN A 134 -9.78 0.91 -1.01
N ILE A 135 -10.41 1.02 0.16
CA ILE A 135 -11.68 0.34 0.43
C ILE A 135 -12.79 0.87 -0.49
N ARG A 136 -13.62 -0.04 -1.01
CA ARG A 136 -14.73 0.25 -1.91
C ARG A 136 -15.65 1.32 -1.33
N ALA A 137 -15.86 2.38 -2.09
CA ALA A 137 -16.79 3.44 -1.76
C ALA A 137 -18.25 2.95 -1.87
N PHE A 138 -19.13 3.53 -1.06
CA PHE A 138 -20.57 3.31 -1.18
C PHE A 138 -21.10 3.81 -2.53
N THR A 139 -22.00 3.05 -3.14
CA THR A 139 -22.70 3.46 -4.37
C THR A 139 -23.72 4.54 -4.08
N ASP A 140 -24.08 5.37 -5.07
CA ASP A 140 -25.03 6.47 -4.84
C ASP A 140 -26.42 5.98 -4.40
N LYS A 141 -26.81 4.78 -4.82
CA LYS A 141 -28.01 4.11 -4.30
C LYS A 141 -27.91 3.86 -2.79
N MET A 142 -26.78 3.33 -2.31
CA MET A 142 -26.56 3.11 -0.87
C MET A 142 -26.52 4.43 -0.10
N LYS A 143 -25.94 5.49 -0.67
CA LYS A 143 -25.92 6.83 -0.07
C LYS A 143 -27.33 7.39 0.07
N ARG A 144 -28.14 7.30 -0.99
CA ARG A 144 -29.55 7.73 -0.98
C ARG A 144 -30.36 6.96 0.06
N GLU A 145 -30.25 5.64 0.11
CA GLU A 145 -30.94 4.82 1.11
C GLU A 145 -30.54 5.22 2.54
N ALA A 146 -29.26 5.49 2.79
CA ALA A 146 -28.79 5.96 4.10
C ALA A 146 -29.32 7.36 4.43
N TYR A 147 -29.33 8.27 3.47
CA TYR A 147 -29.86 9.63 3.61
C TYR A 147 -31.33 9.62 4.04
N GLU A 148 -32.19 8.86 3.34
CA GLU A 148 -33.63 8.77 3.65
C GLU A 148 -33.87 8.15 5.04
N ARG A 149 -33.13 7.08 5.40
CA ARG A 149 -33.20 6.49 6.76
C ARG A 149 -32.80 7.48 7.85
N GLN A 150 -31.90 8.41 7.53
CA GLN A 150 -31.41 9.44 8.44
C GLN A 150 -32.24 10.73 8.40
N LYS A 151 -33.15 10.87 7.42
CA LYS A 151 -33.91 12.10 7.17
C LYS A 151 -33.00 13.32 7.01
N GLY A 152 -31.88 13.16 6.30
CA GLY A 152 -30.86 14.22 6.12
C GLY A 152 -30.10 14.62 7.38
N ILE A 153 -30.30 13.95 8.52
CA ILE A 153 -29.66 14.32 9.79
C ILE A 153 -28.29 13.63 9.91
N CYS A 154 -27.25 14.44 10.12
CA CYS A 154 -25.90 13.95 10.42
C CYS A 154 -25.90 13.19 11.76
N LYS A 155 -25.37 11.97 11.79
CA LYS A 155 -25.34 11.16 13.04
C LYS A 155 -24.42 11.74 14.13
N LYS A 156 -23.48 12.60 13.77
CA LYS A 156 -22.50 13.19 14.71
C LYS A 156 -22.98 14.53 15.27
N CYS A 157 -23.13 15.57 14.45
CA CYS A 157 -23.61 16.88 14.93
C CYS A 157 -25.13 17.00 15.12
N LYS A 158 -25.93 16.05 14.63
CA LYS A 158 -27.42 16.05 14.71
C LYS A 158 -28.15 17.14 13.91
N GLU A 159 -27.44 17.90 13.09
CA GLU A 159 -28.02 18.89 12.18
C GLU A 159 -28.47 18.27 10.84
N HIS A 160 -29.41 18.94 10.17
CA HIS A 160 -29.88 18.57 8.83
C HIS A 160 -28.96 19.13 7.74
N PHE A 161 -28.73 18.34 6.69
CA PHE A 161 -27.95 18.72 5.52
C PHE A 161 -28.61 18.15 4.27
N GLU A 162 -28.42 18.81 3.13
CA GLU A 162 -28.75 18.22 1.84
C GLU A 162 -27.76 17.10 1.49
N ILE A 163 -28.19 16.15 0.66
CA ILE A 163 -27.38 14.96 0.37
C ILE A 163 -26.02 15.30 -0.25
N GLU A 164 -25.94 16.38 -1.06
CA GLU A 164 -24.72 16.87 -1.69
C GLU A 164 -23.73 17.47 -0.68
N GLU A 165 -24.18 17.83 0.52
CA GLU A 165 -23.40 18.36 1.62
C GLU A 165 -22.92 17.26 2.58
N MET A 166 -23.30 16.02 2.31
CA MET A 166 -22.96 14.85 3.11
C MET A 166 -21.99 13.90 2.38
N GLU A 167 -21.26 13.12 3.16
CA GLU A 167 -20.39 12.05 2.71
C GLU A 167 -20.80 10.74 3.39
N ALA A 168 -20.73 9.66 2.63
CA ALA A 168 -21.03 8.33 3.14
C ALA A 168 -19.83 7.74 3.86
N ASP A 169 -20.11 7.07 4.96
CA ASP A 169 -19.12 6.52 5.88
C ASP A 169 -19.64 5.21 6.48
N HIS A 170 -18.71 4.38 6.96
CA HIS A 170 -19.06 3.12 7.60
C HIS A 170 -19.53 3.36 9.04
N ILE A 171 -20.63 2.70 9.43
CA ILE A 171 -21.10 2.67 10.82
C ILE A 171 -20.12 1.87 11.67
N LYS A 172 -19.95 0.59 11.30
CA LYS A 172 -18.87 -0.26 11.80
C LYS A 172 -17.66 -0.07 10.89
N PRO A 173 -16.50 0.38 11.40
CA PRO A 173 -15.29 0.53 10.60
C PRO A 173 -14.89 -0.75 9.88
N TRP A 174 -14.19 -0.60 8.75
CA TRP A 174 -13.83 -1.74 7.92
C TRP A 174 -12.85 -2.70 8.62
N TYR A 175 -11.83 -2.21 9.33
CA TYR A 175 -10.92 -3.06 10.12
C TYR A 175 -11.62 -3.89 11.21
N GLU A 176 -12.80 -3.48 11.68
CA GLU A 176 -13.60 -4.28 12.62
C GLU A 176 -14.53 -5.29 11.90
N GLY A 177 -14.38 -5.45 10.59
CA GLY A 177 -15.21 -6.33 9.76
C GLY A 177 -16.48 -5.65 9.22
N GLY A 178 -16.54 -4.31 9.23
CA GLY A 178 -17.64 -3.56 8.63
C GLY A 178 -17.60 -3.55 7.10
N LYS A 179 -18.54 -4.24 6.45
CA LYS A 179 -18.62 -4.31 4.98
C LYS A 179 -19.26 -3.08 4.35
N THR A 180 -18.89 -2.76 3.10
CA THR A 180 -19.53 -1.68 2.31
C THR A 180 -20.92 -2.14 1.83
N THR A 181 -21.91 -1.99 2.70
CA THR A 181 -23.31 -2.36 2.44
C THR A 181 -24.24 -1.23 2.82
N ALA A 182 -25.44 -1.16 2.23
CA ALA A 182 -26.43 -0.15 2.57
C ALA A 182 -26.73 -0.07 4.07
N LYS A 183 -26.74 -1.22 4.77
CA LYS A 183 -26.97 -1.33 6.22
C LYS A 183 -25.83 -0.74 7.06
N ASN A 184 -24.60 -0.83 6.57
CA ASN A 184 -23.42 -0.29 7.25
C ASN A 184 -23.06 1.13 6.77
N CYS A 185 -23.85 1.71 5.85
CA CYS A 185 -23.69 3.07 5.36
C CYS A 185 -24.38 4.06 6.30
N GLN A 186 -23.68 5.12 6.69
CA GLN A 186 -24.25 6.33 7.29
C GLN A 186 -23.82 7.57 6.50
N MET A 187 -24.65 8.60 6.51
CA MET A 187 -24.30 9.91 5.96
C MET A 187 -23.84 10.83 7.10
N LEU A 188 -22.67 11.45 6.93
CA LEU A 188 -22.14 12.49 7.82
C LEU A 188 -21.97 13.79 7.04
N CYS A 189 -22.10 14.95 7.68
CA CYS A 189 -21.75 16.20 7.00
C CYS A 189 -20.24 16.19 6.67
N LYS A 190 -19.84 16.87 5.58
CA LYS A 190 -18.44 16.90 5.11
C LYS A 190 -17.44 17.24 6.22
N GLN A 191 -17.77 18.19 7.10
CA GLN A 191 -16.89 18.59 8.19
C GLN A 191 -16.69 17.47 9.22
N ASP A 192 -17.78 16.82 9.62
CA ASP A 192 -17.74 15.74 10.59
C ASP A 192 -17.00 14.51 10.06
N ASN A 193 -17.21 14.19 8.79
CA ASN A 193 -16.55 13.08 8.12
C ASN A 193 -15.03 13.31 8.01
N ARG A 194 -14.62 14.50 7.55
CA ARG A 194 -13.18 14.85 7.44
C ARG A 194 -12.46 14.82 8.78
N THR A 195 -13.14 15.27 9.84
CA THR A 195 -12.60 15.23 11.20
C THR A 195 -12.48 13.80 11.74
N LYS A 196 -13.36 12.89 11.31
CA LYS A 196 -13.29 11.46 11.64
C LYS A 196 -12.11 10.79 10.92
N SER A 197 -11.94 11.05 9.63
CA SER A 197 -10.88 10.45 8.79
C SER A 197 -9.45 10.93 9.09
N GLY A 198 -9.31 12.03 9.83
CA GLY A 198 -8.02 12.57 10.28
C GLY A 198 -7.49 11.96 11.58
N LYS A 199 -8.23 11.04 12.19
CA LYS A 199 -7.83 10.25 13.37
C LYS A 199 -7.42 8.85 12.94
#